data_AF-A0A848P501-F1
#
_entry.id   AF-A0A848P501-F1
#
_cell.length_a   1.000
_cell.length_b   1.000
_cell.length_c   1.000
_cell.angle_alpha   90.00
_cell.angle_beta   90.00
_cell.angle_gamma   90.00
#
_symmetry.space_group_name_H-M   'P 1'
#
loop_
_entity.id
_entity.type
_entity.pdbx_description
1 polymer ?
#
loop_
_entity_poly.entity_id
_entity_poly.type
_entity_poly.pdbx_seq_one_letter_code
_entity_poly.pdbx_strand_id
1 'polypeptide(L)'
;MSMQCPSCGSTHIQPMAVVHAGGTQEFHATHTAVTSDGQFVQGSSQGAQSTVLAQHCAPPAPPSPMPFIIAFGLGGATVYHAATVCDLFERGCRVGMSFLALLIYNWKQAAVGIGVIALGWLLMKGWHAQAKAYSAAKRQWQRTWFCHTCGQAHQRG
;
A
#
# COMPACT_ATOMS: atom_id res chain seq x y z
N MET A 1 15.80 34.06 -16.44
CA MET A 1 16.32 33.92 -15.06
C MET A 1 16.76 32.47 -14.88
N SER A 2 18.05 32.19 -14.74
CA SER A 2 18.55 30.85 -14.43
C SER A 2 18.23 30.52 -12.98
N MET A 3 17.53 29.42 -12.72
CA MET A 3 17.36 28.94 -11.35
C MET A 3 18.74 28.51 -10.80
N GLN A 4 19.12 29.07 -9.66
CA GLN A 4 20.38 28.78 -8.97
C GLN A 4 20.05 28.22 -7.57
N CYS A 5 20.94 27.38 -7.04
CA CYS A 5 20.82 26.89 -5.68
C CYS A 5 20.91 28.06 -4.68
N PRO A 6 19.95 28.23 -3.76
CA PRO A 6 19.97 29.33 -2.79
C PRO A 6 21.11 29.21 -1.77
N SER A 7 21.65 28.01 -1.53
CA SER A 7 22.73 27.80 -0.57
C SER A 7 24.14 27.96 -1.14
N CYS A 8 24.36 27.66 -2.43
CA CYS A 8 25.70 27.66 -3.02
C CYS A 8 25.82 28.37 -4.38
N GLY A 9 24.73 28.94 -4.91
CA GLY A 9 24.72 29.65 -6.20
C GLY A 9 24.87 28.76 -7.44
N SER A 10 25.06 27.46 -7.27
CA SER A 10 25.27 26.50 -8.36
C SER A 10 24.06 26.38 -9.29
N THR A 11 24.32 26.26 -10.59
CA THR A 11 23.32 25.93 -11.62
C THR A 11 23.10 24.42 -11.77
N HIS A 12 23.88 23.58 -11.08
CA HIS A 12 23.74 22.13 -11.08
C HIS A 12 22.62 21.67 -10.14
N ILE A 13 21.40 22.04 -10.50
CA ILE A 13 20.17 21.65 -9.79
C ILE A 13 19.29 20.80 -10.71
N GLN A 14 18.63 19.81 -10.13
CA GLN A 14 17.68 18.95 -10.84
C GLN A 14 16.45 18.69 -9.98
N PRO A 15 15.26 18.46 -10.56
CA PRO A 15 14.10 18.07 -9.77
C PRO A 15 14.39 16.77 -9.00
N MET A 16 13.95 16.68 -7.75
CA MET A 16 14.13 15.45 -6.95
C MET A 16 13.54 14.22 -7.66
N ALA A 17 12.43 14.40 -8.37
CA ALA A 17 11.81 13.34 -9.18
C ALA A 17 12.75 12.80 -10.27
N VAL A 18 13.54 13.67 -10.90
CA VAL A 18 14.50 13.27 -11.95
C VAL A 18 15.70 12.56 -11.31
N VAL A 19 16.19 13.05 -10.17
CA VAL A 19 17.30 12.40 -9.45
C VAL A 19 16.90 11.01 -8.96
N HIS A 20 15.69 10.86 -8.41
CA HIS A 20 15.16 9.57 -8.00
C HIS A 20 14.97 8.62 -9.18
N ALA A 21 14.34 9.08 -10.26
CA ALA A 21 14.14 8.26 -11.47
C ALA A 21 15.46 7.85 -12.12
N GLY A 22 16.42 8.77 -12.24
CA GLY A 22 17.71 8.49 -12.86
C GLY A 22 18.58 7.50 -12.07
N GLY A 23 18.36 7.39 -10.75
CA GLY A 23 19.06 6.43 -9.91
C GLY A 23 18.24 5.19 -9.55
N THR A 24 17.06 4.98 -10.14
CA THR A 24 16.28 3.74 -10.00
C THR A 24 16.31 2.97 -11.32
N GLN A 25 16.59 1.67 -11.25
CA GLN A 25 16.64 0.78 -12.41
C GLN A 25 15.86 -0.50 -12.09
N GLU A 26 14.98 -0.88 -13.02
CA GLU A 26 14.35 -2.19 -13.04
C GLU A 26 15.13 -3.08 -14.00
N PHE A 27 15.41 -4.31 -13.59
CA PHE A 27 16.08 -5.30 -14.43
C PHE A 27 15.25 -6.57 -14.56
N HIS A 28 15.25 -7.11 -15.77
CA HIS A 28 14.72 -8.42 -16.09
C HIS A 28 15.84 -9.27 -16.67
N ALA A 29 16.19 -10.37 -16.02
CA ALA A 29 17.24 -11.27 -16.47
C ALA A 29 16.66 -12.64 -16.77
N THR A 30 16.73 -13.04 -18.03
CA THR A 30 16.39 -14.40 -18.47
C THR A 30 17.64 -15.28 -18.42
N HIS A 31 17.56 -16.43 -17.77
CA HIS A 31 18.64 -17.40 -17.69
C HIS A 31 18.17 -18.74 -18.22
N THR A 32 18.98 -19.36 -19.08
CA THR A 32 18.77 -20.71 -19.60
C THR A 32 19.78 -21.64 -18.96
N ALA A 33 19.30 -22.65 -18.25
CA ALA A 33 20.11 -23.71 -17.68
C ALA A 33 19.84 -25.03 -18.42
N VAL A 34 20.84 -25.91 -18.45
CA VAL A 34 20.69 -27.29 -18.97
C VAL A 34 20.69 -28.23 -17.78
N THR A 35 19.65 -29.06 -17.65
CA THR A 35 19.57 -30.08 -16.60
C THR A 35 20.50 -31.24 -16.92
N SER A 36 20.81 -32.07 -15.92
CA SER A 36 21.61 -33.29 -16.11
C SER A 36 21.03 -34.23 -17.17
N ASP A 37 19.73 -34.13 -17.44
CA ASP A 37 18.99 -34.97 -18.37
C ASP A 37 18.93 -34.37 -19.79
N GLY A 38 19.68 -33.29 -20.04
CA GLY A 38 19.76 -32.63 -21.35
C GLY A 38 18.56 -31.74 -21.68
N GLN A 39 17.69 -31.43 -20.70
CA GLN A 39 16.57 -30.50 -20.90
C GLN A 39 17.03 -29.05 -20.70
N PHE A 40 16.52 -28.15 -21.53
CA PHE A 40 16.70 -26.71 -21.36
C PHE A 40 15.61 -26.16 -20.43
N VAL A 41 16.01 -25.54 -19.33
CA VAL A 41 15.12 -24.82 -18.41
C VAL A 41 15.37 -23.33 -18.55
N GLN A 42 14.33 -22.57 -18.87
CA GLN A 42 14.37 -21.12 -18.91
C GLN A 42 13.75 -20.56 -17.64
N GLY A 43 14.55 -19.83 -16.86
CA GLY A 43 14.10 -19.05 -15.73
C GLY A 43 14.18 -17.57 -16.05
N SER A 44 13.40 -16.77 -15.31
CA SER A 44 13.52 -15.33 -15.35
C SER A 44 13.56 -14.78 -13.93
N SER A 45 14.38 -13.76 -13.72
CA SER A 45 14.41 -12.97 -12.49
C SER A 45 14.05 -11.52 -12.81
N GLN A 46 13.36 -10.90 -11.86
CA GLN A 46 12.99 -9.49 -11.90
C GLN A 46 13.50 -8.86 -10.61
N GLY A 47 14.02 -7.64 -10.71
CA GLY A 47 14.46 -6.90 -9.54
C GLY A 47 14.55 -5.42 -9.82
N ALA A 48 14.70 -4.64 -8.74
CA ALA A 48 14.94 -3.21 -8.81
C ALA A 48 16.19 -2.87 -8.00
N GLN A 49 17.00 -1.96 -8.53
CA GLN A 49 18.13 -1.38 -7.83
C GLN A 49 17.98 0.13 -7.78
N SER A 50 18.39 0.72 -6.66
CA SER A 50 18.34 2.15 -6.44
C SER A 50 19.67 2.63 -5.88
N THR A 51 20.21 3.73 -6.40
CA THR A 51 21.38 4.37 -5.81
C THR A 51 21.02 4.99 -4.45
N VAL A 52 22.02 5.17 -3.58
CA VAL A 52 21.84 5.83 -2.27
C VAL A 52 21.27 7.24 -2.42
N LEU A 53 21.71 7.96 -3.46
CA LEU A 53 21.18 9.29 -3.77
C LEU A 53 19.70 9.24 -4.19
N ALA A 54 19.31 8.25 -5.00
CA ALA A 54 17.91 8.07 -5.38
C ALA A 54 17.05 7.69 -4.18
N GLN A 55 17.54 6.87 -3.26
CA GLN A 55 16.84 6.56 -2.01
C GLN A 55 16.66 7.81 -1.14
N HIS A 56 17.67 8.67 -1.06
CA HIS A 56 17.57 9.95 -0.34
C HIS A 56 16.55 10.90 -0.99
N CYS A 57 16.38 10.82 -2.30
CA CYS A 57 15.39 11.62 -3.04
C CYS A 57 14.03 10.92 -3.20
N ALA A 58 13.78 9.81 -2.51
CA ALA A 58 12.56 9.03 -2.68
C ALA A 58 11.30 9.83 -2.34
N PRO A 59 10.19 9.59 -3.06
CA PRO A 59 8.91 10.17 -2.71
C PRO A 59 8.42 9.66 -1.34
N PRO A 60 7.53 10.40 -0.67
CA PRO A 60 6.89 9.90 0.55
C PRO A 60 6.16 8.57 0.26
N ALA A 61 6.12 7.67 1.24
CA ALA A 61 5.43 6.40 1.10
C ALA A 61 3.90 6.61 1.05
N PRO A 62 3.18 5.96 0.11
CA PRO A 62 1.73 6.05 0.07
C PRO A 62 1.11 5.31 1.28
N PRO A 63 0.05 5.85 1.90
CA PRO A 63 -0.65 5.15 2.96
C PRO A 63 -1.40 3.94 2.39
N SER A 64 -1.23 2.77 3.01
CA SER A 64 -1.85 1.53 2.56
C SER A 64 -3.33 1.45 2.95
N PRO A 65 -4.24 1.12 2.02
CA PRO A 65 -5.65 0.90 2.34
C PRO A 65 -5.94 -0.50 2.92
N MET A 66 -4.95 -1.40 2.90
CA MET A 66 -5.14 -2.81 3.26
C MET A 66 -5.75 -3.03 4.65
N PRO A 67 -5.37 -2.30 5.71
CA PRO A 67 -5.91 -2.55 7.05
C PRO A 67 -7.44 -2.46 7.14
N PHE A 68 -8.04 -1.43 6.51
CA PHE A 68 -9.50 -1.31 6.55
C PHE A 68 -10.19 -2.27 5.58
N ILE A 69 -9.58 -2.58 4.43
CA ILE A 69 -10.10 -3.59 3.50
C ILE A 69 -10.18 -4.95 4.17
N ILE A 70 -9.11 -5.35 4.87
CA ILE A 70 -9.05 -6.60 5.64
C ILE A 70 -10.11 -6.61 6.74
N ALA A 71 -10.25 -5.50 7.49
CA ALA A 71 -11.26 -5.39 8.53
C ALA A 71 -12.69 -5.55 7.97
N PHE A 72 -13.04 -4.88 6.88
CA PHE A 72 -14.36 -5.05 6.26
C PHE A 72 -14.58 -6.47 5.73
N GLY A 73 -13.56 -7.06 5.10
CA GLY A 73 -13.62 -8.44 4.61
C GLY A 73 -13.87 -9.44 5.74
N LEU A 74 -13.06 -9.38 6.81
CA LEU A 74 -13.18 -10.28 7.96
C LEU A 74 -14.48 -10.07 8.73
N GLY A 75 -14.86 -8.81 8.98
CA GLY A 75 -16.10 -8.49 9.68
C GLY A 75 -17.33 -8.90 8.88
N GLY A 76 -17.35 -8.64 7.57
CA GLY A 76 -18.42 -9.08 6.67
C GLY A 76 -18.53 -10.60 6.59
N ALA A 77 -17.41 -11.31 6.48
CA ALA A 77 -17.38 -12.77 6.49
C ALA A 77 -17.93 -13.34 7.79
N THR A 78 -17.64 -12.70 8.94
CA THR A 78 -18.14 -13.14 10.25
C THR A 78 -19.65 -12.91 10.38
N VAL A 79 -20.16 -11.77 9.91
CA VAL A 79 -21.63 -11.50 9.89
C VAL A 79 -22.33 -12.47 8.95
N TYR A 80 -21.77 -12.72 7.77
CA TYR A 80 -22.30 -13.68 6.81
C TYR A 80 -22.37 -15.09 7.43
N HIS A 81 -21.28 -15.54 8.05
CA HIS A 81 -21.22 -16.82 8.73
C HIS A 81 -22.28 -16.92 9.84
N ALA A 82 -22.43 -15.89 10.67
CA ALA A 82 -23.47 -15.83 11.70
C ALA A 82 -24.90 -15.91 11.12
N ALA A 83 -25.09 -15.46 9.88
CA ALA A 83 -26.39 -15.48 9.22
C ALA A 83 -26.66 -16.74 8.38
N THR A 84 -25.68 -17.61 8.19
CA THR A 84 -25.81 -18.82 7.36
C THR A 84 -25.58 -20.12 8.12
N VAL A 85 -24.90 -20.07 9.26
CA VAL A 85 -24.62 -21.28 10.04
C VAL A 85 -25.77 -21.60 10.99
N CYS A 86 -26.24 -22.84 10.87
CA CYS A 86 -27.08 -23.51 11.84
C CYS A 86 -26.33 -24.71 12.39
N ASP A 87 -26.13 -24.78 13.70
CA ASP A 87 -25.71 -26.03 14.33
C ASP A 87 -26.86 -27.03 14.27
N LEU A 88 -26.75 -27.99 13.35
CA LEU A 88 -27.72 -29.09 13.15
C LEU A 88 -27.91 -29.94 14.43
N PHE A 89 -27.00 -29.84 15.39
CA PHE A 89 -27.03 -30.59 16.65
C PHE A 89 -27.85 -29.91 17.76
N GLU A 90 -28.07 -28.59 17.70
CA GLU A 90 -28.92 -27.88 18.68
C GLU A 90 -30.34 -27.72 18.14
N ARG A 91 -31.32 -28.24 18.89
CA ARG A 91 -32.77 -28.17 18.57
C ARG A 91 -33.33 -26.75 18.37
N GLY A 92 -32.53 -25.71 18.59
CA GLY A 92 -32.91 -24.30 18.43
C GLY A 92 -32.85 -23.79 16.98
N CYS A 93 -31.98 -24.35 16.13
CA CYS A 93 -31.79 -23.86 14.77
C CYS A 93 -32.67 -24.63 13.76
N ARG A 94 -33.72 -23.98 13.25
CA ARG A 94 -34.61 -24.58 12.25
C ARG A 94 -34.17 -24.22 10.82
N VAL A 95 -34.10 -25.23 9.95
CA VAL A 95 -33.93 -25.04 8.51
C VAL A 95 -35.15 -24.25 8.00
N GLY A 96 -34.92 -23.00 7.56
CA GLY A 96 -35.99 -22.07 7.14
C GLY A 96 -36.10 -20.78 7.95
N MET A 97 -35.27 -20.58 8.98
CA MET A 97 -35.19 -19.27 9.65
C MET A 97 -34.71 -18.18 8.69
N SER A 98 -35.27 -16.98 8.83
CA SER A 98 -34.84 -15.83 8.05
C SER A 98 -33.44 -15.40 8.44
N PHE A 99 -32.76 -14.68 7.53
CA PHE A 99 -31.44 -14.09 7.77
C PHE A 99 -31.36 -13.32 9.10
N LEU A 100 -32.40 -12.52 9.40
CA LEU A 100 -32.47 -11.74 10.64
C LEU A 100 -32.62 -12.64 11.88
N ALA A 101 -33.42 -13.70 11.80
CA ALA A 101 -33.58 -14.64 12.91
C ALA A 101 -32.27 -15.39 13.22
N LEU A 102 -31.50 -15.74 12.20
CA LEU A 102 -30.17 -16.35 12.36
C LEU A 102 -29.17 -15.39 12.98
N LEU A 103 -29.18 -14.10 12.58
CA LEU A 103 -28.34 -13.09 13.23
C LEU A 103 -28.70 -12.85 14.70
N ILE A 104 -29.99 -12.88 15.05
CA ILE A 104 -30.44 -12.74 16.45
C ILE A 104 -30.04 -13.98 17.25
N TYR A 105 -30.16 -15.18 16.68
CA TYR A 105 -29.71 -16.42 17.32
C TYR A 105 -28.19 -16.38 17.57
N ASN A 106 -27.42 -16.09 16.52
CA ASN A 106 -25.96 -15.99 16.54
C ASN A 106 -25.45 -14.58 16.92
N TRP A 107 -26.19 -13.85 17.77
CA TRP A 107 -25.94 -12.43 18.01
C TRP A 107 -24.52 -12.11 18.52
N LYS A 108 -23.87 -13.04 19.24
CA LYS A 108 -22.48 -12.87 19.68
C LYS A 108 -21.51 -12.78 18.50
N GLN A 109 -21.63 -13.69 17.53
CA GLN A 109 -20.81 -13.68 16.33
C GLN A 109 -21.14 -12.46 15.45
N ALA A 110 -22.44 -12.14 15.31
CA ALA A 110 -22.88 -10.96 14.60
C ALA A 110 -22.31 -9.67 15.21
N ALA A 111 -22.33 -9.54 16.55
CA ALA A 111 -21.78 -8.40 17.27
C ALA A 111 -20.27 -8.26 17.07
N VAL A 112 -19.52 -9.36 17.09
CA VAL A 112 -18.08 -9.36 16.78
C VAL A 112 -17.85 -8.88 15.35
N GLY A 113 -18.57 -9.43 14.36
CA GLY A 113 -18.44 -9.02 12.97
C GLY A 113 -18.75 -7.53 12.75
N ILE A 114 -19.82 -7.01 13.37
CA ILE A 114 -20.16 -5.58 13.35
C ILE A 114 -19.06 -4.74 14.02
N GLY A 115 -18.49 -5.19 15.13
CA GLY A 115 -17.38 -4.52 15.80
C GLY A 115 -16.15 -4.38 14.92
N VAL A 116 -15.79 -5.44 14.18
CA VAL A 116 -14.66 -5.42 13.23
C VAL A 116 -14.96 -4.48 12.06
N ILE A 117 -16.20 -4.44 11.55
CA ILE A 117 -16.63 -3.48 10.52
C ILE A 117 -16.50 -2.04 11.04
N ALA A 118 -16.91 -1.77 12.28
CA ALA A 118 -16.80 -0.45 12.90
C ALA A 118 -15.33 -0.02 13.05
N LEU A 119 -14.44 -0.95 13.42
CA LEU A 119 -12.99 -0.72 13.42
C LEU A 119 -12.48 -0.40 12.01
N GLY A 120 -12.91 -1.15 10.99
CA GLY A 120 -12.59 -0.88 9.59
C GLY A 120 -12.98 0.54 9.16
N TRP A 121 -14.13 1.02 9.60
CA TRP A 121 -14.58 2.39 9.32
C TRP A 121 -13.70 3.46 9.98
N LEU A 122 -13.24 3.24 11.22
CA LEU A 122 -12.29 4.14 11.89
C LEU A 122 -10.93 4.16 11.15
N LEU A 123 -10.45 3.00 10.73
CA LEU A 123 -9.22 2.88 9.95
C LEU A 123 -9.34 3.58 8.59
N MET A 124 -10.49 3.49 7.92
CA MET A 124 -10.76 4.22 6.68
C MET A 124 -10.68 5.74 6.89
N LYS A 125 -11.28 6.26 7.96
CA LYS A 125 -11.18 7.68 8.31
C LYS A 125 -9.74 8.13 8.55
N GLY A 126 -8.97 7.34 9.29
CA GLY A 126 -7.54 7.58 9.51
C GLY A 126 -6.77 7.60 8.19
N TRP A 127 -7.04 6.63 7.31
CA TRP A 127 -6.45 6.56 5.98
C TRP A 127 -6.76 7.79 5.12
N HIS A 128 -7.99 8.32 5.15
CA HIS A 128 -8.32 9.56 4.42
C HIS A 128 -7.51 10.76 4.89
N ALA A 129 -7.33 10.91 6.21
CA ALA A 129 -6.50 11.97 6.76
C ALA A 129 -5.03 11.82 6.31
N GLN A 130 -4.50 10.60 6.37
CA GLN A 130 -3.15 10.29 5.89
C GLN A 130 -3.02 10.51 4.37
N ALA A 131 -4.01 10.13 3.57
CA ALA A 131 -4.01 10.32 2.13
C ALA A 131 -4.00 11.81 1.75
N LYS A 132 -4.72 12.66 2.51
CA LYS A 132 -4.67 14.11 2.34
C LYS A 132 -3.28 14.67 2.64
N ALA A 133 -2.68 14.29 3.77
CA ALA A 133 -1.32 14.70 4.13
C ALA A 133 -0.29 14.21 3.10
N TYR A 134 -0.41 12.96 2.66
CA TYR A 134 0.40 12.36 1.60
C TYR A 134 0.30 13.15 0.30
N SER A 135 -0.91 13.54 -0.13
CA SER A 135 -1.09 14.31 -1.37
C SER A 135 -0.39 15.68 -1.30
N ALA A 136 -0.41 16.34 -0.15
CA ALA A 136 0.29 17.61 0.08
C ALA A 136 1.81 17.40 0.08
N ALA A 137 2.31 16.41 0.82
CA ALA A 137 3.73 16.06 0.86
C ALA A 137 4.27 15.65 -0.53
N LYS A 138 3.49 14.90 -1.31
CA LYS A 138 3.83 14.52 -2.68
C LYS A 138 3.93 15.73 -3.60
N ARG A 139 2.98 16.68 -3.52
CA ARG A 139 3.05 17.93 -4.29
C ARG A 139 4.26 18.77 -3.90
N GLN A 140 4.59 18.82 -2.62
CA GLN A 140 5.79 19.50 -2.13
C GLN A 140 7.04 18.83 -2.73
N TRP A 141 7.17 17.51 -2.61
CA TRP A 141 8.28 16.75 -3.19
C TRP A 141 8.43 16.96 -4.71
N GLN A 142 7.34 17.00 -5.47
CA GLN A 142 7.35 17.27 -6.91
C GLN A 142 7.87 18.68 -7.26
N ARG A 143 7.79 19.63 -6.32
CA ARG A 143 8.28 21.00 -6.46
C ARG A 143 9.67 21.19 -5.84
N THR A 144 10.28 20.14 -5.30
CA THR A 144 11.61 20.20 -4.69
C THR A 144 12.69 19.91 -5.72
N TRP A 145 13.78 20.67 -5.66
CA TRP A 145 14.99 20.48 -6.46
C TRP A 145 16.11 20.01 -5.55
N PHE A 146 17.00 19.18 -6.09
CA PHE A 146 18.22 18.73 -5.44
C PHE A 146 19.41 19.42 -6.11
N CYS A 147 20.33 19.93 -5.30
CA CYS A 147 21.59 20.48 -5.78
C CYS A 147 22.70 19.45 -5.69
N HIS A 148 23.33 19.13 -6.82
CA HIS A 148 24.44 18.18 -6.88
C HIS A 148 25.74 18.71 -6.27
N THR A 149 25.86 20.03 -6.11
CA THR A 149 27.07 20.66 -5.55
C THR A 149 27.07 20.66 -4.03
N CYS A 150 25.98 21.08 -3.38
CA CYS A 150 25.91 21.12 -1.91
C CYS A 150 25.15 19.93 -1.29
N GLY A 151 24.55 19.06 -2.11
CA GLY A 151 23.82 17.88 -1.64
C GLY A 151 22.50 18.18 -0.92
N GLN A 152 21.98 19.40 -1.06
CA GLN A 152 20.77 19.86 -0.36
C GLN A 152 19.55 19.91 -1.26
N ALA A 153 18.38 19.74 -0.62
CA ALA A 153 17.08 19.84 -1.27
C ALA A 153 16.44 21.20 -0.97
N HIS A 154 15.87 21.84 -1.99
CA HIS A 154 15.24 23.15 -1.88
C HIS A 154 13.87 23.16 -2.55
N GLN A 155 12.88 23.70 -1.86
CA GLN A 155 11.57 23.92 -2.47
C GLN A 155 11.65 25.02 -3.51
N ARG A 156 10.93 24.84 -4.62
CA ARG A 156 10.64 25.93 -5.55
C ARG A 156 9.69 26.90 -4.85
N GLY A 157 10.18 28.11 -4.56
CA GLY A 157 9.36 29.24 -4.15
C GLY A 157 8.38 29.66 -5.23
#